data_AF-A0A4R2BX74-F1
#
_entry.id   AF-A0A4R2BX74-F1
#
_cell.length_a   1.000
_cell.length_b   1.000
_cell.length_c   1.000
_cell.angle_alpha   90.00
_cell.angle_beta   90.00
_cell.angle_gamma   90.00
#
_symmetry.space_group_name_H-M   'P 1'
#
loop_
_entity.id
_entity.type
_entity.pdbx_description
1 polymer ?
#
loop_
_entity_poly.entity_id
_entity_poly.type
_entity_poly.pdbx_seq_one_letter_code
_entity_poly.pdbx_strand_id
1 'polypeptide(L)'
;MKSNSYGSWQQRIVIHVDGRYSEEVASKLGTSEPFKRQGSPERAYFEWTRFTTRRGDDEDVVFELCMLLGSPPSQYDWHIDWDASEY
;
A
#
# COMPACT_ATOMS: atom_id res chain seq x y z
N MET A 1 6.43 -14.01 1.55
CA MET A 1 6.79 -14.16 2.98
C MET A 1 8.28 -14.45 3.19
N LYS A 2 9.08 -13.47 3.63
CA LYS A 2 10.41 -13.71 4.26
C LYS A 2 10.28 -13.45 5.75
N SER A 3 10.50 -14.48 6.58
CA SER A 3 10.65 -14.30 8.03
C SER A 3 12.04 -13.75 8.30
N ASN A 4 12.16 -12.66 9.06
CA ASN A 4 13.42 -12.37 9.73
C ASN A 4 13.52 -13.26 10.98
N SER A 5 14.74 -13.55 11.42
CA SER A 5 15.08 -14.48 12.51
C SER A 5 14.51 -14.12 13.90
N TYR A 6 13.71 -13.04 13.97
CA TYR A 6 13.10 -12.47 15.16
C TYR A 6 11.58 -12.64 15.21
N GLY A 7 10.99 -13.41 14.27
CA GLY A 7 9.54 -13.69 14.29
C GLY A 7 8.68 -12.57 13.70
N SER A 8 9.26 -11.65 12.92
CA SER A 8 8.48 -10.72 12.11
C SER A 8 8.52 -11.09 10.63
N TRP A 9 7.43 -10.75 9.95
CA TRP A 9 7.16 -11.07 8.56
C TRP A 9 7.12 -9.77 7.78
N GLN A 10 7.91 -9.71 6.70
CA GLN A 10 7.81 -8.63 5.75
C GLN A 10 6.63 -8.89 4.82
N GLN A 11 5.65 -7.99 4.83
CA GLN A 11 4.54 -7.96 3.89
C GLN A 11 4.81 -6.90 2.82
N ARG A 12 4.46 -7.21 1.58
CA ARG A 12 4.48 -6.27 0.45
C ARG A 12 3.06 -6.09 -0.03
N ILE A 13 2.47 -4.94 0.25
CA ILE A 13 1.10 -4.60 -0.11
C ILE A 13 1.12 -3.74 -1.37
N VAL A 14 0.37 -4.15 -2.38
CA VAL A 14 0.19 -3.36 -3.60
C VAL A 14 -1.02 -2.45 -3.41
N ILE A 15 -0.80 -1.15 -3.59
CA ILE A 15 -1.83 -0.12 -3.42
C ILE A 15 -1.91 0.67 -4.70
N HIS A 16 -3.11 1.05 -5.13
CA HIS A 16 -3.27 1.98 -6.24
C HIS A 16 -4.17 3.16 -5.89
N VAL A 17 -3.82 4.32 -6.41
CA VAL A 17 -4.48 5.61 -6.14
C VAL A 17 -4.78 6.34 -7.46
N ASP A 18 -5.60 7.39 -7.40
CA ASP A 18 -5.76 8.32 -8.52
C ASP A 18 -4.39 8.95 -8.89
N GLY A 19 -4.01 8.83 -10.17
CA GLY A 19 -2.69 9.26 -10.66
C GLY A 19 -2.36 10.73 -10.39
N ARG A 20 -3.38 11.60 -10.23
CA ARG A 20 -3.22 13.02 -9.91
C ARG A 20 -2.55 13.27 -8.56
N TYR A 21 -2.66 12.32 -7.64
CA TYR A 21 -2.09 12.43 -6.28
C TYR A 21 -0.86 11.53 -6.08
N SER A 22 -0.32 10.97 -7.17
CA SER A 22 0.79 10.01 -7.10
C SER A 22 2.00 10.53 -6.31
N GLU A 23 2.43 11.77 -6.52
CA GLU A 23 3.57 12.36 -5.81
C GLU A 23 3.29 12.56 -4.31
N GLU A 24 2.09 13.03 -3.95
CA GLU A 24 1.69 13.23 -2.56
C GLU A 24 1.58 11.90 -1.80
N VAL A 25 1.00 10.89 -2.45
CA VAL A 25 0.87 9.54 -1.90
C VAL A 25 2.24 8.87 -1.77
N ALA A 26 3.14 9.04 -2.74
CA ALA A 26 4.50 8.50 -2.67
C ALA A 26 5.22 8.98 -1.39
N SER A 27 5.13 10.27 -1.11
CA SER A 27 5.68 10.91 0.10
C SER A 27 5.06 10.33 1.39
N LYS A 28 3.74 10.15 1.43
CA LYS A 28 3.02 9.57 2.58
C LYS A 28 3.37 8.11 2.85
N LEU A 29 3.55 7.33 1.80
CA LEU A 29 3.95 5.92 1.89
C LEU A 29 5.44 5.73 2.16
N GLY A 30 6.25 6.80 2.11
CA GLY A 30 7.70 6.71 2.21
C GLY A 30 8.35 5.99 1.02
N THR A 31 7.72 6.07 -0.15
CA THR A 31 8.19 5.45 -1.41
C THR A 31 8.65 6.53 -2.38
N SER A 32 9.58 6.20 -3.29
CA SER A 32 10.10 7.17 -4.26
C SER A 32 9.12 7.45 -5.41
N GLU A 33 8.66 6.41 -6.12
CA GLU A 33 7.79 6.55 -7.30
C GLU A 33 6.86 5.34 -7.45
N PRO A 34 5.70 5.50 -8.12
CA PRO A 34 4.86 4.36 -8.47
C PRO A 34 5.60 3.43 -9.43
N PHE A 35 5.60 2.13 -9.15
CA PHE A 35 6.23 1.13 -10.02
C PHE A 35 5.46 0.93 -11.33
N LYS A 36 4.20 1.37 -11.38
CA LYS A 36 3.31 1.22 -12.53
C LYS A 36 2.26 2.32 -12.55
N ARG A 37 1.97 2.82 -13.75
CA ARG A 37 0.81 3.69 -14.04
C ARG A 37 -0.04 3.04 -15.12
N GLN A 38 -1.34 2.89 -14.90
CA GLN A 38 -2.24 2.30 -15.90
C GLN A 38 -3.70 2.70 -15.68
N GLY A 39 -4.53 2.52 -16.71
CA GLY A 39 -5.98 2.73 -16.64
C GLY A 39 -6.45 4.05 -17.26
N SER A 40 -7.77 4.23 -17.32
CA SER A 40 -8.43 5.46 -17.75
C SER A 40 -9.71 5.63 -16.92
N PRO A 41 -9.73 6.50 -15.90
CA PRO A 41 -8.67 7.45 -15.51
C PRO A 41 -7.37 6.78 -15.02
N GLU A 42 -6.23 7.46 -15.18
CA GLU A 42 -4.90 6.93 -14.79
C GLU A 42 -4.85 6.62 -13.29
N ARG A 43 -4.33 5.43 -12.96
CA ARG A 43 -4.05 4.99 -11.60
C ARG A 43 -2.55 4.79 -11.43
N ALA A 44 -2.01 5.21 -10.30
CA ALA A 44 -0.62 5.00 -9.91
C ALA A 44 -0.55 3.88 -8.86
N TYR A 45 0.33 2.90 -9.07
CA TYR A 45 0.49 1.71 -8.23
C TYR A 45 1.80 1.77 -7.45
N PHE A 46 1.74 1.43 -6.17
CA PHE A 46 2.84 1.48 -5.21
C PHE A 46 3.02 0.12 -4.54
N GLU A 47 4.28 -0.26 -4.29
CA GLU A 47 4.61 -1.34 -3.38
C GLU A 47 4.89 -0.72 -2.01
N TRP A 48 4.03 -1.00 -1.03
CA TRP A 48 4.20 -0.56 0.34
C TRP A 48 4.65 -1.75 1.19
N THR A 49 5.83 -1.62 1.81
CA THR A 49 6.43 -2.68 2.61
C THR A 49 6.24 -2.37 4.09
N ARG A 50 5.73 -3.35 4.84
CA ARG A 50 5.64 -3.28 6.30
C ARG A 50 6.17 -4.56 6.97
N PHE A 51 6.52 -4.44 8.24
CA PHE A 51 6.87 -5.59 9.09
C PHE A 51 5.74 -5.84 10.09
N THR A 52 5.29 -7.08 10.19
CA THR A 52 4.27 -7.50 11.17
C THR A 52 4.78 -8.67 12.00
N THR A 53 4.34 -8.77 13.25
CA THR A 53 4.58 -9.96 14.09
C THR A 53 3.49 -11.02 13.91
N ARG A 54 2.42 -10.72 13.17
CA ARG A 54 1.27 -11.60 12.93
C ARG A 54 1.08 -11.86 11.44
N ARG A 55 0.88 -13.13 11.09
CA ARG A 55 0.65 -13.54 9.71
C ARG A 55 -0.78 -13.17 9.28
N GLY A 56 -0.94 -12.49 8.14
CA GLY A 56 -2.25 -12.19 7.55
C GLY A 56 -3.02 -11.06 8.24
N ASP A 57 -2.31 -10.01 8.66
CA ASP A 57 -2.90 -8.88 9.40
C ASP A 57 -3.51 -7.83 8.45
N ASP A 58 -4.58 -8.21 7.76
CA ASP A 58 -5.26 -7.35 6.79
C ASP A 58 -5.94 -6.15 7.46
N GLU A 59 -6.44 -6.32 8.69
CA GLU A 59 -7.06 -5.25 9.48
C GLU A 59 -6.05 -4.15 9.81
N ASP A 60 -4.85 -4.52 10.26
CA ASP A 60 -3.78 -3.55 10.51
C ASP A 60 -3.33 -2.85 9.21
N VAL A 61 -3.24 -3.59 8.09
CA VAL A 61 -2.91 -2.99 6.78
C VAL A 61 -3.91 -1.90 6.41
N VAL A 62 -5.22 -2.19 6.53
CA VAL A 62 -6.28 -1.22 6.23
C VAL A 62 -6.24 -0.05 7.21
N PHE A 63 -6.02 -0.30 8.51
CA PHE A 63 -5.96 0.73 9.54
C PHE A 63 -4.79 1.70 9.29
N GLU A 64 -3.59 1.19 9.05
CA GLU A 64 -2.41 2.02 8.75
C GLU A 64 -2.62 2.86 7.49
N LEU A 65 -3.22 2.28 6.44
CA LEU A 65 -3.52 3.03 5.21
C LEU A 65 -4.60 4.10 5.42
N CYS A 66 -5.59 3.85 6.27
CA CYS A 66 -6.56 4.88 6.65
C CYS A 66 -5.89 6.03 7.41
N MET A 67 -4.89 5.75 8.24
CA MET A 67 -4.13 6.80 8.95
C MET A 67 -3.28 7.65 7.99
N LEU A 68 -2.68 7.05 6.97
CA LEU A 68 -1.81 7.74 6.00
C LEU A 68 -2.60 8.48 4.90
N LEU A 69 -3.62 7.83 4.36
CA LEU A 69 -4.34 8.20 3.14
C LEU A 69 -5.81 8.60 3.40
N GLY A 70 -6.27 8.54 4.65
CA GLY A 70 -7.66 8.80 5.03
C GLY A 70 -8.58 7.60 4.74
N SER A 71 -9.71 7.51 5.45
CA SER A 71 -10.70 6.46 5.21
C SER A 71 -11.41 6.63 3.86
N PRO A 72 -11.63 5.54 3.08
CA PRO A 72 -12.41 5.60 1.86
C PRO A 72 -13.88 6.01 2.10
N PRO A 73 -14.49 6.83 1.23
CA PRO A 73 -13.87 7.51 0.09
C PRO A 73 -13.00 8.67 0.57
N SER A 74 -11.71 8.64 0.21
CA SER A 74 -10.76 9.73 0.48
C SER A 74 -10.38 10.42 -0.82
N GLN A 75 -9.74 11.60 -0.73
CA GLN A 75 -9.33 12.37 -1.91
C GLN A 75 -8.37 11.61 -2.84
N TYR A 76 -7.64 10.62 -2.33
CA TYR A 76 -6.68 9.84 -3.12
C TYR A 76 -7.32 8.66 -3.86
N ASP A 77 -8.58 8.33 -3.54
CA ASP A 77 -9.30 7.16 -4.09
C ASP A 77 -8.42 5.89 -4.11
N TRP A 78 -7.86 5.58 -2.94
CA TRP A 78 -6.90 4.49 -2.78
C TRP A 78 -7.62 3.15 -2.58
N HIS A 79 -7.01 2.09 -3.13
CA HIS A 79 -7.46 0.70 -2.97
C HIS A 79 -6.26 -0.22 -2.85
N ILE A 80 -6.46 -1.36 -2.19
CA ILE A 80 -5.46 -2.42 -2.08
C ILE A 80 -5.74 -3.46 -3.16
N ASP A 81 -4.70 -3.84 -3.88
CA ASP A 81 -4.69 -4.99 -4.77
C ASP A 81 -4.21 -6.21 -3.97
N TRP A 82 -5.16 -6.89 -3.33
CA TRP A 82 -4.88 -8.05 -2.48
C TRP A 82 -4.28 -9.21 -3.27
N ASP A 83 -4.69 -9.40 -4.53
CA ASP A 83 -4.20 -10.47 -5.40
C ASP A 83 -2.74 -10.24 -5.83
N ALA A 84 -2.33 -8.98 -5.98
CA ALA A 84 -0.95 -8.60 -6.27
C ALA A 84 -0.06 -8.47 -5.01
N SER A 85 -0.63 -8.56 -3.81
CA SER A 85 0.09 -8.41 -2.55
C SER A 85 0.76 -9.72 -2.09
N GLU A 86 1.91 -9.60 -1.45
CA GLU A 86 2.62 -10.73 -0.84
C GLU A 86 2.61 -10.61 0.68
N TYR A 87 2.16 -11.70 1.31
CA TYR A 87 2.29 -11.95 2.72
C TYR A 87 3.60 -12.73 2.90
#